data_AF-A0A2W2M4W4-F1
#
_entry.id   AF-A0A2W2M4W4-F1
#
_cell.length_a   1.000
_cell.length_b   1.000
_cell.length_c   1.000
_cell.angle_alpha   90.00
_cell.angle_beta   90.00
_cell.angle_gamma   90.00
#
_symmetry.space_group_name_H-M   'P 1'
#
loop_
_entity.id
_entity.type
_entity.pdbx_description
1 polymer ?
#
loop_
_entity_poly.entity_id
_entity_poly.type
_entity_poly.pdbx_seq_one_letter_code
_entity_poly.pdbx_strand_id
1 'polypeptide(L)'
;MTSRTDGPGRELVLVDGLSPADVALVHREALRVLRHSIDAAHLDAYSDDAWPPAVLPSYERVLSLAREAVADGTRSRLCDPGTGIDIDVRDDGQFGVLSDLVPYTINAEGRRGDRLVFSASDSGRPCGSPSHRSKRKNSSPG
;
A
#
# COMPACT_ATOMS: atom_id res chain seq x y z
N MET A 1 -16.43 24.72 -19.57
CA MET A 1 -15.29 24.13 -20.29
C MET A 1 -14.46 23.33 -19.30
N THR A 2 -14.63 22.01 -19.27
CA THR A 2 -13.90 21.09 -18.39
C THR A 2 -12.70 20.52 -19.14
N SER A 3 -11.50 21.00 -18.82
CA SER A 3 -10.26 20.34 -19.26
C SER A 3 -9.97 19.19 -18.31
N ARG A 4 -10.42 18.00 -18.69
CA ARG A 4 -10.03 16.72 -18.07
C ARG A 4 -8.73 16.28 -18.74
N THR A 5 -7.60 16.59 -18.12
CA THR A 5 -6.31 15.98 -18.47
C THR A 5 -6.10 14.74 -17.61
N ASP A 6 -6.84 13.68 -17.92
CA ASP A 6 -6.49 12.31 -17.55
C ASP A 6 -5.46 11.81 -18.57
N GLY A 7 -4.18 12.05 -18.31
CA GLY A 7 -3.11 11.32 -19.00
C GLY A 7 -3.03 9.90 -18.43
N PRO A 8 -2.84 8.85 -19.27
CA PRO A 8 -2.67 7.49 -18.78
C PRO A 8 -1.32 7.41 -18.08
N GLY A 9 -1.32 7.41 -16.75
CA GLY A 9 -0.15 7.02 -15.99
C GLY A 9 0.22 5.61 -16.39
N ARG A 10 1.43 5.40 -16.90
CA ARG A 10 1.94 4.05 -17.13
C ARG A 10 2.11 3.38 -15.77
N GLU A 11 1.46 2.24 -15.58
CA GLU A 11 1.69 1.38 -14.43
C GLU A 11 3.11 0.81 -14.54
N LEU A 12 3.89 0.95 -13.46
CA LEU A 12 5.21 0.34 -13.34
C LEU A 12 5.09 -0.80 -12.35
N VAL A 13 5.44 -2.00 -12.78
CA VAL A 13 5.34 -3.22 -11.98
C VAL A 13 6.74 -3.79 -11.79
N LEU A 14 7.04 -4.27 -10.58
CA LEU A 14 8.27 -5.00 -10.32
C LEU A 14 8.25 -6.33 -11.08
N VAL A 15 9.33 -6.62 -11.79
CA VAL A 15 9.49 -7.89 -12.50
C VAL A 15 10.01 -8.97 -11.55
N ASP A 16 9.66 -10.22 -11.83
CA ASP A 16 10.15 -11.38 -11.08
C ASP A 16 11.69 -11.45 -11.11
N GLY A 17 12.28 -12.03 -10.06
CA GLY A 17 13.72 -12.30 -9.96
C GLY A 17 14.55 -11.23 -9.26
N LEU A 18 13.93 -10.15 -8.76
CA LEU A 18 14.59 -9.21 -7.85
C LEU A 18 14.79 -9.84 -6.47
N SER A 19 15.89 -9.48 -5.81
CA SER A 19 16.08 -9.87 -4.41
C SER A 19 15.09 -9.11 -3.51
N PRO A 20 14.70 -9.66 -2.34
CA PRO A 20 13.83 -8.95 -1.39
C PRO A 20 14.38 -7.59 -0.96
N ALA A 21 15.71 -7.44 -0.88
CA ALA A 21 16.36 -6.18 -0.56
C ALA A 21 16.19 -5.14 -1.68
N ASP A 22 16.30 -5.56 -2.94
CA ASP A 22 16.08 -4.68 -4.09
C ASP A 22 14.60 -4.27 -4.20
N VAL A 23 13.68 -5.20 -3.96
CA VAL A 23 12.23 -4.90 -3.92
C VAL A 23 11.94 -3.84 -2.85
N ALA A 24 12.48 -4.02 -1.65
CA ALA A 24 12.32 -3.04 -0.58
C ALA A 24 12.92 -1.68 -0.91
N LEU A 25 14.09 -1.65 -1.55
CA LEU A 25 14.72 -0.42 -2.01
C LEU A 25 13.86 0.29 -3.07
N VAL A 26 13.35 -0.44 -4.06
CA VAL A 26 12.53 0.16 -5.13
C VAL A 26 11.23 0.71 -4.56
N HIS A 27 10.56 0.01 -3.64
CA HIS A 27 9.36 0.53 -2.99
C HIS A 27 9.63 1.84 -2.23
N ARG A 28 10.74 1.89 -1.47
CA ARG A 28 11.15 3.09 -0.73
C ARG A 28 11.41 4.26 -1.66
N GLU A 29 12.19 4.05 -2.73
CA GLU A 29 12.53 5.12 -3.67
C GLU A 29 11.33 5.55 -4.53
N ALA A 30 10.49 4.61 -4.95
CA ALA A 30 9.25 4.93 -5.65
C ALA A 30 8.33 5.80 -4.77
N LEU A 31 8.15 5.43 -3.50
CA LEU A 31 7.34 6.21 -2.57
C LEU A 31 7.94 7.60 -2.32
N ARG A 32 9.27 7.72 -2.18
CA ARG A 32 9.97 9.00 -2.05
C ARG A 32 9.71 9.93 -3.24
N VAL A 33 9.82 9.42 -4.46
CA VAL A 33 9.53 10.18 -5.69
C VAL A 33 8.05 10.56 -5.76
N LEU A 34 7.16 9.65 -5.42
CA LEU A 34 5.71 9.84 -5.54
C LEU A 34 5.10 10.67 -4.40
N ARG A 35 5.81 10.87 -3.29
CA ARG A 35 5.32 11.55 -2.07
C ARG A 35 4.52 12.82 -2.35
N HIS A 36 5.05 13.73 -3.16
CA HIS A 36 4.42 15.02 -3.51
C HIS A 36 3.12 14.90 -4.30
N SER A 37 2.81 13.72 -4.85
CA SER A 37 1.62 13.46 -5.65
C SER A 37 0.55 12.67 -4.89
N ILE A 38 0.81 12.29 -3.64
CA ILE A 38 -0.12 11.55 -2.78
C ILE A 38 -0.78 12.54 -1.81
N ASP A 39 -2.11 12.55 -1.79
CA ASP A 39 -2.92 13.36 -0.87
C ASP A 39 -3.41 12.54 0.33
N ALA A 40 -3.57 11.22 0.17
CA ALA A 40 -3.97 10.29 1.21
C ALA A 40 -3.21 8.97 1.05
N ALA A 41 -2.68 8.43 2.15
CA ALA A 41 -2.08 7.10 2.17
C ALA A 41 -2.65 6.27 3.32
N HIS A 42 -2.77 4.96 3.08
CA HIS A 42 -3.13 4.02 4.13
C HIS A 42 -2.26 2.76 4.02
N LEU A 43 -2.08 2.07 5.15
CA LEU A 43 -1.48 0.74 5.15
C LEU A 43 -2.19 -0.21 6.11
N ASP A 44 -2.04 -1.50 5.82
CA ASP A 44 -2.41 -2.59 6.71
C ASP A 44 -1.15 -3.05 7.46
N ALA A 45 -1.12 -2.99 8.78
CA ALA A 45 -0.04 -3.50 9.61
C ALA A 45 -0.08 -5.04 9.74
N TYR A 46 -0.32 -5.72 8.61
CA TYR A 46 -0.29 -7.17 8.46
C TYR A 46 0.71 -7.53 7.38
N SER A 47 1.36 -8.68 7.56
CA SER A 47 2.39 -9.21 6.69
C SER A 47 2.14 -10.71 6.54
N ASP A 48 2.35 -11.26 5.35
CA ASP A 48 2.37 -12.71 5.10
C ASP A 48 3.63 -13.36 5.72
N ASP A 49 4.72 -12.59 5.85
CA ASP A 49 5.98 -13.01 6.45
C ASP A 49 6.24 -12.37 7.82
N ALA A 50 7.27 -12.83 8.53
CA ALA A 50 7.72 -12.17 9.76
C ALA A 50 8.32 -10.80 9.47
N TRP A 51 7.92 -9.79 10.24
CA TRP A 51 8.50 -8.43 10.16
C TRP A 51 10.01 -8.47 10.42
N PRO A 52 10.84 -7.87 9.55
CA PRO A 52 12.27 -7.72 9.81
C PRO A 52 12.53 -6.95 11.11
N PRO A 53 13.53 -7.34 11.93
CA PRO A 53 13.84 -6.62 13.18
C PRO A 53 14.07 -5.12 13.01
N ALA A 54 14.64 -4.73 11.86
CA ALA A 54 14.92 -3.34 11.55
C ALA A 54 13.67 -2.46 11.39
N VAL A 55 12.49 -3.04 11.09
CA VAL A 55 11.25 -2.27 10.88
C VAL A 55 10.26 -2.36 12.03
N LEU A 56 10.59 -3.14 13.09
CA LEU A 56 9.74 -3.27 14.28
C LEU A 56 9.41 -1.93 14.94
N PRO A 57 10.33 -0.95 15.08
CA PRO A 57 9.98 0.36 15.63
C PRO A 57 8.92 1.09 14.81
N SER A 58 8.98 0.98 13.48
CA SER A 58 8.00 1.58 12.57
C SER A 58 6.65 0.84 12.65
N TYR A 59 6.67 -0.49 12.80
CA TYR A 59 5.46 -1.29 13.05
C TYR A 59 4.78 -0.91 14.37
N GLU A 60 5.53 -0.76 15.46
CA GLU A 60 4.97 -0.30 16.72
C GLU A 60 4.41 1.13 16.61
N ARG A 61 5.13 2.00 15.91
CA ARG A 61 4.69 3.38 15.68
C ARG A 61 3.39 3.44 14.88
N VAL A 62 3.21 2.63 13.83
CA VAL A 62 1.97 2.63 13.06
C VAL A 62 0.77 2.20 13.92
N LEU A 63 0.95 1.20 14.79
CA LEU A 63 -0.10 0.78 15.71
C LEU A 63 -0.40 1.84 16.79
N SER A 64 0.59 2.65 17.17
CA SER A 64 0.36 3.82 18.03
C SER A 64 -0.47 4.89 17.33
N LEU A 65 -0.15 5.20 16.06
CA LEU A 65 -0.92 6.15 15.25
C LEU A 65 -2.39 5.73 15.13
N ALA A 66 -2.66 4.43 14.91
CA ALA A 66 -4.02 3.92 14.88
C ALA A 66 -4.77 4.15 16.20
N ARG A 67 -4.09 3.99 17.35
CA ARG A 67 -4.67 4.25 18.68
C ARG A 67 -4.86 5.73 18.95
N GLU A 68 -3.93 6.58 18.53
CA GLU A 68 -4.03 8.03 18.59
C GLU A 68 -5.24 8.52 17.78
N ALA A 69 -5.41 8.04 16.55
CA ALA A 69 -6.58 8.36 15.72
C ALA A 69 -7.91 7.94 16.36
N VAL A 70 -7.91 6.82 17.10
CA VAL A 70 -9.07 6.38 17.89
C VAL A 70 -9.33 7.31 19.07
N ALA A 71 -8.28 7.78 19.74
CA ALA A 71 -8.41 8.71 20.86
C ALA A 71 -8.92 10.09 20.40
N ASP A 72 -8.44 10.54 19.23
CA ASP A 72 -8.78 11.83 18.62
C ASP A 72 -10.12 11.79 17.86
N GLY A 73 -10.73 10.60 17.75
CA GLY A 73 -12.04 10.40 17.13
C GLY A 73 -12.03 10.43 15.60
N THR A 74 -10.86 10.49 14.97
CA THR A 74 -10.69 10.39 13.50
C THR A 74 -10.81 8.94 13.01
N ARG A 75 -10.72 7.96 13.92
CA ARG A 75 -10.90 6.54 13.65
C ARG A 75 -11.89 5.90 14.63
N SER A 76 -12.73 5.00 14.14
CA SER A 76 -13.66 4.24 14.99
C SER A 76 -12.93 3.20 15.84
N ARG A 77 -13.34 3.06 17.11
CA ARG A 77 -12.89 2.00 18.03
C ARG A 77 -13.23 0.59 17.56
N LEU A 78 -14.20 0.45 16.66
CA LEU A 78 -14.63 -0.83 16.12
C LEU A 78 -13.81 -1.27 14.90
N CYS A 79 -12.99 -0.38 14.35
CA CYS A 79 -12.08 -0.74 13.27
C CYS A 79 -11.01 -1.68 13.81
N ASP A 80 -10.59 -2.63 12.97
CA ASP A 80 -9.45 -3.47 13.28
C ASP A 80 -8.20 -2.60 13.57
N PRO A 81 -7.40 -2.88 14.61
CA PRO A 81 -6.26 -2.03 14.97
C PRO A 81 -5.14 -1.99 13.92
N GLY A 82 -5.02 -3.03 13.10
CA GLY A 82 -3.97 -3.17 12.08
C GLY A 82 -4.41 -2.77 10.67
N THR A 83 -5.70 -2.78 10.33
CA THR A 83 -6.14 -2.54 8.94
C THR A 83 -6.40 -1.07 8.62
N GLY A 84 -5.98 -0.58 7.45
CA GLY A 84 -6.39 0.69 6.88
C GLY A 84 -6.02 1.87 7.77
N ILE A 85 -4.78 1.88 8.28
CA ILE A 85 -4.26 2.95 9.12
C ILE A 85 -3.89 4.12 8.21
N ASP A 86 -4.51 5.27 8.43
CA ASP A 86 -4.23 6.49 7.68
C ASP A 86 -2.85 7.05 8.04
N ILE A 87 -2.09 7.45 7.03
CA ILE A 87 -0.76 8.05 7.14
C ILE A 87 -0.79 9.43 6.49
N ASP A 88 -0.40 10.45 7.25
CA ASP A 88 -0.10 11.75 6.70
C ASP A 88 1.28 11.73 6.02
N VAL A 89 1.30 11.63 4.69
CA VAL A 89 2.53 11.66 3.91
C VAL A 89 3.26 13.00 3.95
N ARG A 90 2.63 14.07 4.45
CA ARG A 90 3.28 15.38 4.63
C ARG A 90 4.06 15.47 5.92
N ASP A 91 3.72 14.65 6.92
CA ASP A 91 4.52 14.48 8.12
C ASP A 91 5.71 13.56 7.83
N ASP A 92 6.94 14.06 8.05
CA ASP A 92 8.16 13.30 7.75
C ASP A 92 8.29 12.02 8.60
N GLY A 93 7.78 12.03 9.83
CA GLY A 93 7.83 10.89 10.74
C GLY A 93 6.87 9.78 10.31
N GLN A 94 5.62 10.13 10.00
CA GLN A 94 4.63 9.19 9.48
C GLN A 94 5.02 8.68 8.09
N PHE A 95 5.57 9.54 7.24
CA PHE A 95 6.11 9.13 5.94
C PHE A 95 7.28 8.14 6.09
N GLY A 96 8.16 8.33 7.07
CA GLY A 96 9.22 7.38 7.39
C GLY A 96 8.67 6.00 7.75
N VAL A 97 7.64 5.96 8.61
CA VAL A 97 6.95 4.71 8.98
C VAL A 97 6.36 4.00 7.76
N LEU A 98 5.65 4.73 6.89
CA LEU A 98 5.11 4.16 5.66
C LEU A 98 6.22 3.61 4.77
N SER A 99 7.28 4.38 4.55
CA SER A 99 8.43 3.95 3.72
C SER A 99 9.11 2.69 4.25
N ASP A 100 9.16 2.51 5.57
CA ASP A 100 9.78 1.32 6.18
C ASP A 100 8.93 0.06 6.01
N LEU A 101 7.60 0.19 6.15
CA LEU A 101 6.67 -0.94 6.22
C LEU A 101 6.12 -1.38 4.87
N VAL A 102 6.00 -0.47 3.92
CA VAL A 102 5.48 -0.71 2.56
C VAL A 102 6.02 -1.99 1.89
N PRO A 103 7.32 -2.34 1.99
CA PRO A 103 7.84 -3.55 1.36
C PRO A 103 7.37 -4.87 1.98
N TYR A 104 6.79 -4.81 3.18
CA TYR A 104 6.55 -5.98 4.03
C TYR A 104 5.09 -6.04 4.49
N THR A 105 4.20 -5.23 3.93
CA THR A 105 2.78 -5.25 4.27
C THR A 105 1.99 -5.95 3.18
N ILE A 106 0.93 -6.65 3.57
CA ILE A 106 -0.05 -7.21 2.63
C ILE A 106 -0.72 -6.15 1.77
N ASN A 107 -0.81 -4.90 2.25
CA ASN A 107 -1.44 -3.81 1.52
C ASN A 107 -0.98 -2.41 2.01
N ALA A 108 -0.50 -1.60 1.08
CA ALA A 108 -0.37 -0.16 1.24
C ALA A 108 -0.80 0.55 -0.04
N GLU A 109 -1.54 1.65 0.09
CA GLU A 109 -1.94 2.48 -1.04
C GLU A 109 -1.64 3.96 -0.79
N GLY A 110 -1.27 4.67 -1.85
CA GLY A 110 -1.22 6.13 -1.92
C GLY A 110 -2.15 6.63 -3.03
N ARG A 111 -2.98 7.62 -2.73
CA ARG A 111 -4.01 8.15 -3.63
C ARG A 111 -3.92 9.66 -3.82
N ARG A 112 -4.39 10.14 -4.97
CA ARG A 112 -4.61 11.55 -5.30
C ARG A 112 -6.05 11.73 -5.76
N GLY A 113 -6.91 12.27 -4.89
CA GLY A 113 -8.35 12.16 -5.07
C GLY A 113 -8.75 10.68 -5.24
N ASP A 114 -9.48 10.37 -6.31
CA ASP A 114 -9.94 9.00 -6.60
C ASP A 114 -8.89 8.13 -7.32
N ARG A 115 -7.72 8.69 -7.66
CA ARG A 115 -6.69 8.00 -8.43
C ARG A 115 -5.68 7.31 -7.51
N LEU A 116 -5.47 6.01 -7.74
CA LEU A 116 -4.34 5.27 -7.16
C LEU A 116 -3.02 5.74 -7.80
N VAL A 117 -2.07 6.14 -6.95
CA VAL A 117 -0.74 6.63 -7.33
C VAL A 117 0.32 5.60 -7.00
N PHE A 118 0.14 4.91 -5.88
CA PHE A 118 1.06 3.91 -5.36
C PHE A 118 0.26 2.74 -4.78
N SER A 119 0.72 1.51 -5.00
CA SER A 119 0.21 0.32 -4.33
C SER A 119 1.37 -0.66 -4.11
N ALA A 120 1.37 -1.29 -2.94
CA ALA A 120 2.34 -2.32 -2.57
C ALA A 120 1.66 -3.46 -1.80
N SER A 121 2.19 -4.66 -1.99
CA SER A 121 1.82 -5.87 -1.28
C SER A 121 3.05 -6.78 -1.22
N ASP A 122 3.33 -7.35 -0.06
CA ASP A 122 4.41 -8.31 0.19
C ASP A 122 4.20 -9.66 -0.53
N SER A 123 2.95 -9.99 -0.88
CA SER A 123 2.59 -11.15 -1.69
C SER A 123 3.06 -11.06 -3.16
N GLY A 124 3.65 -9.93 -3.57
CA GLY A 124 4.12 -9.67 -4.93
C GLY A 124 3.00 -9.52 -5.97
N ARG A 125 1.73 -9.54 -5.55
CA ARG A 125 0.58 -9.30 -6.42
C ARG A 125 0.06 -7.88 -6.20
N PRO A 126 -0.04 -7.05 -7.25
CA PRO A 126 -0.80 -5.80 -7.16
C PRO A 126 -2.22 -6.11 -6.70
N CYS A 127 -2.71 -5.39 -5.68
CA CYS A 127 -4.14 -5.35 -5.37
C CYS A 127 -4.85 -4.78 -6.60
N GLY A 128 -5.43 -5.65 -7.44
CA GLY A 128 -6.15 -5.23 -8.65
C GLY A 128 -5.80 -5.95 -9.96
N SER A 129 -4.90 -6.92 -10.00
CA SER A 129 -4.74 -7.73 -11.21
C SER A 129 -5.98 -8.61 -11.45
N PRO A 130 -6.77 -8.42 -12.53
CA PRO A 130 -7.90 -9.30 -12.82
C PRO A 130 -7.34 -10.69 -13.12
N SER A 131 -7.48 -11.60 -12.14
CA SER A 131 -7.19 -13.01 -12.35
C SER A 131 -8.07 -13.50 -13.49
N HIS A 132 -7.47 -13.82 -14.65
CA HIS A 132 -8.14 -14.49 -15.76
C HIS A 132 -8.66 -15.84 -15.25
N ARG A 133 -9.89 -15.84 -14.72
CA ARG A 133 -10.65 -17.05 -14.45
C ARG A 133 -11.04 -17.63 -15.82
N SER A 134 -10.21 -18.54 -16.31
CA SER A 134 -10.54 -19.42 -17.43
C SER A 134 -11.86 -20.14 -17.12
N LYS A 135 -12.96 -19.65 -17.70
CA LYS A 135 -14.21 -20.41 -17.76
C LYS A 135 -14.00 -21.58 -18.72
N ARG A 136 -13.70 -22.76 -18.18
CA ARG A 136 -13.90 -24.01 -18.91
C ARG A 136 -15.38 -24.12 -19.26
N LYS A 137 -15.73 -23.89 -20.53
CA LYS A 137 -16.99 -24.36 -21.12
C LYS A 137 -16.83 -25.87 -21.34
N ASN A 138 -17.41 -26.69 -20.46
CA ASN A 138 -17.73 -28.07 -20.82
C ASN A 138 -19.12 -28.05 -21.45
N SER A 139 -19.14 -28.11 -22.78
CA SER A 139 -20.33 -28.49 -23.54
C SER A 139 -20.46 -30.01 -23.44
N SER A 140 -21.56 -30.50 -22.87
CA SER A 140 -21.97 -31.91 -23.02
C SER A 140 -22.47 -32.14 -24.46
N PRO A 141 -22.13 -33.26 -25.12
CA PRO A 141 -22.90 -33.75 -26.24
C PRO A 141 -24.13 -34.52 -25.74
N GLY A 142 -25.14 -34.62 -26.60
CA GLY A 142 -26.50 -35.10 -26.31
C GLY A 142 -26.67 -36.60 -26.18
#